data_AF-A0A661SCT2-F1
#
_entry.id   AF-A0A661SCT2-F1
#
_cell.length_a   1.000
_cell.length_b   1.000
_cell.length_c   1.000
_cell.angle_alpha   90.00
_cell.angle_beta   90.00
_cell.angle_gamma   90.00
#
_symmetry.space_group_name_H-M   'P 1'
#
loop_
_entity.id
_entity.type
_entity.pdbx_description
1 polymer ?
#
loop_
_entity_poly.entity_id
_entity_poly.type
_entity_poly.pdbx_seq_one_letter_code
_entity_poly.pdbx_strand_id
1 'polypeptide(L)'
;MSDHAEHGAGGGGILANKPLWIGIGAALFILIGFVLPTPHTLVEIAEKYGFAEKLIAWGVAGDVAGAAKKAQIVLGIIPMAVIYFATEALPIGLTGILMPLLAYFLHLLPRKMIGKTFAGDAPMFLLGVLAMGVAVVDVGFHKRLANWILGWTKGFLVPI
;
A
#
# COMPACT_ATOMS: atom_id res chain seq x y z
N MET A 1 -5.39 -4.35 -46.62
CA MET A 1 -4.16 -3.84 -45.97
C MET A 1 -4.54 -3.44 -44.56
N SER A 2 -4.56 -4.30 -43.54
CA SER A 2 -3.49 -5.18 -43.01
C SER A 2 -2.16 -4.46 -42.82
N ASP A 3 -1.68 -4.54 -41.59
CA ASP A 3 -0.34 -4.27 -41.08
C ASP A 3 0.06 -2.81 -40.85
N HIS A 4 -0.10 -2.38 -39.60
CA HIS A 4 1.02 -1.84 -38.81
C HIS A 4 0.84 -2.26 -37.34
N ALA A 5 1.03 -3.56 -37.10
CA ALA A 5 1.42 -4.07 -35.80
C ALA A 5 2.94 -3.86 -35.67
N GLU A 6 3.37 -2.69 -35.17
CA GLU A 6 4.75 -2.53 -34.74
C GLU A 6 4.88 -3.00 -33.29
N HIS A 7 5.18 -4.30 -33.18
CA HIS A 7 5.83 -4.88 -32.02
C HIS A 7 7.22 -4.24 -31.84
N GLY A 8 7.29 -3.18 -31.03
CA GLY A 8 8.54 -2.67 -30.47
C GLY A 8 9.06 -3.63 -29.40
N ALA A 9 9.82 -4.64 -29.81
CA ALA A 9 10.57 -5.51 -28.92
C ALA A 9 11.92 -4.87 -28.55
N GLY A 10 12.22 -4.80 -27.25
CA GLY A 10 13.59 -4.71 -26.73
C GLY A 10 13.90 -3.47 -25.89
N GLY A 11 14.00 -3.64 -24.56
CA GLY A 11 14.66 -2.63 -23.72
C GLY A 11 14.30 -2.57 -22.23
N GLY A 12 13.48 -3.45 -21.68
CA GLY A 12 13.21 -3.49 -20.24
C GLY A 12 13.26 -4.92 -19.72
N GLY A 13 14.13 -5.20 -18.74
CA GLY A 13 14.20 -6.52 -18.11
C GLY A 13 12.85 -6.98 -17.54
N ILE A 14 12.75 -8.22 -17.06
CA ILE A 14 11.50 -8.80 -16.52
C ILE A 14 10.82 -7.89 -15.47
N LEU A 15 11.60 -7.10 -14.73
CA LEU A 15 11.13 -6.11 -13.75
C LEU A 15 10.42 -4.89 -14.36
N ALA A 16 10.64 -4.56 -15.63
CA ALA A 16 9.99 -3.44 -16.33
C ALA A 16 8.59 -3.80 -16.85
N ASN A 17 8.24 -5.08 -16.92
CA ASN A 17 6.96 -5.55 -17.46
C ASN A 17 5.84 -5.41 -16.42
N LYS A 18 5.33 -4.18 -16.25
CA LYS A 18 4.20 -3.86 -15.36
C LYS A 18 2.99 -4.81 -15.48
N PRO A 19 2.47 -5.13 -16.68
CA PRO A 19 1.30 -6.02 -16.79
C PRO A 19 1.59 -7.45 -16.27
N LEU A 20 2.83 -7.92 -16.39
CA LEU A 20 3.23 -9.23 -15.85
C LEU A 20 3.18 -9.22 -14.32
N TRP A 21 3.68 -8.17 -13.66
CA TRP A 21 3.65 -8.06 -12.19
C TRP A 21 2.23 -7.87 -11.63
N ILE A 22 1.38 -7.13 -12.36
CA ILE A 22 -0.05 -7.05 -12.05
C ILE A 22 -0.67 -8.46 -12.11
N GLY A 23 -0.41 -9.21 -13.18
CA GLY A 23 -0.90 -10.57 -13.34
C GLY A 23 -0.43 -11.51 -12.23
N ILE A 24 0.85 -11.48 -11.88
CA ILE A 24 1.43 -12.33 -10.82
C ILE A 24 0.82 -11.99 -9.46
N GLY A 25 0.72 -10.70 -9.10
CA GLY A 25 0.14 -10.29 -7.83
C GLY A 25 -1.32 -10.70 -7.71
N ALA A 26 -2.12 -10.51 -8.76
CA ALA A 26 -3.51 -10.95 -8.80
C ALA A 26 -3.64 -12.48 -8.72
N ALA A 27 -2.79 -13.22 -9.44
CA ALA A 27 -2.79 -14.69 -9.42
C ALA A 27 -2.46 -15.23 -8.01
N LEU A 28 -1.47 -14.67 -7.34
CA LEU A 28 -1.12 -15.04 -5.96
C LEU A 28 -2.24 -14.71 -4.98
N PHE A 29 -2.88 -13.55 -5.11
CA PHE A 29 -4.04 -13.20 -4.29
C PHE A 29 -5.18 -14.21 -4.46
N ILE A 30 -5.52 -14.57 -5.70
CA ILE A 30 -6.57 -15.55 -5.99
C ILE A 30 -6.20 -16.93 -5.43
N LEU A 31 -4.96 -17.36 -5.66
CA LEU A 31 -4.46 -18.66 -5.20
C LEU A 31 -4.51 -18.76 -3.67
N ILE A 32 -4.00 -17.76 -2.96
CA ILE A 32 -3.94 -17.80 -1.49
C ILE A 32 -5.30 -17.52 -0.85
N GLY A 33 -6.05 -16.53 -1.35
CA GLY A 33 -7.31 -16.10 -0.75
C GLY A 33 -8.47 -17.07 -1.00
N PHE A 34 -8.53 -17.69 -2.19
CA PHE A 34 -9.68 -18.47 -2.63
C PHE A 34 -9.38 -19.93 -2.92
N VAL A 35 -8.24 -20.25 -3.54
CA VAL A 35 -7.93 -21.64 -3.97
C VAL A 35 -7.41 -22.49 -2.81
N LEU A 36 -6.50 -21.97 -2.00
CA LEU A 36 -5.97 -22.71 -0.86
C LEU A 36 -7.05 -22.88 0.23
N PRO A 37 -7.10 -24.04 0.91
CA PRO A 37 -7.96 -24.22 2.07
C PRO A 37 -7.42 -23.42 3.26
N THR A 38 -8.31 -22.98 4.16
CA THR A 38 -7.93 -22.32 5.41
C THR A 38 -7.19 -23.33 6.29
N PRO A 39 -5.89 -23.14 6.60
CA PRO A 39 -5.18 -24.04 7.50
C PRO A 39 -5.76 -23.97 8.93
N HIS A 40 -5.82 -25.11 9.61
CA HIS A 40 -6.33 -25.20 10.98
C HIS A 40 -5.58 -24.29 11.96
N THR A 41 -4.28 -24.09 11.75
CA THR A 41 -3.45 -23.17 12.54
C THR A 41 -3.94 -21.73 12.49
N LEU A 42 -4.53 -21.27 11.38
CA LEU A 42 -5.12 -19.93 11.32
C LEU A 42 -6.42 -19.83 12.11
N VAL A 43 -7.19 -20.91 12.19
CA VAL A 43 -8.40 -20.97 13.03
C VAL A 43 -8.01 -20.86 14.50
N GLU A 44 -7.01 -21.64 14.92
CA GLU A 44 -6.48 -21.61 16.29
C GLU A 44 -5.91 -20.23 16.66
N ILE A 45 -5.15 -19.59 15.75
CA ILE A 45 -4.61 -18.25 15.96
C ILE A 45 -5.74 -17.21 16.03
N ALA A 46 -6.73 -17.31 15.14
CA ALA A 46 -7.85 -16.37 15.14
C ALA A 46 -8.63 -16.42 16.46
N GLU A 47 -8.78 -17.61 17.04
CA GLU A 47 -9.43 -17.82 18.33
C GLU A 47 -8.54 -17.37 19.50
N LYS A 48 -7.31 -17.89 19.57
CA LYS A 48 -6.37 -17.66 20.69
C LYS A 48 -6.06 -16.19 20.94
N TYR A 49 -5.97 -15.39 19.89
CA TYR A 49 -5.65 -13.96 20.00
C TYR A 49 -6.90 -13.05 20.00
N GLY A 50 -8.11 -13.62 20.06
CA GLY A 50 -9.37 -12.86 20.11
C GLY A 50 -9.72 -12.10 18.83
N PHE A 51 -9.11 -12.46 17.69
CA PHE A 51 -9.45 -11.88 16.39
C PHE A 51 -10.85 -12.33 15.94
N ALA A 52 -11.17 -13.61 16.14
CA ALA A 52 -12.47 -14.16 15.82
C ALA A 52 -13.59 -13.44 16.57
N GLU A 53 -13.44 -13.25 17.89
CA GLU A 53 -14.41 -12.53 18.71
C GLU A 53 -14.64 -11.10 18.21
N LYS A 54 -13.59 -10.36 17.87
CA LYS A 54 -13.70 -9.00 17.33
C LYS A 54 -14.41 -8.97 15.97
N LEU A 55 -14.09 -9.90 15.08
CA LEU A 55 -14.72 -9.98 13.76
C LEU A 55 -16.20 -10.37 13.86
N ILE A 56 -16.56 -11.23 14.81
CA ILE A 56 -17.95 -11.58 15.11
C ILE A 56 -18.70 -10.39 15.71
N ALA A 57 -18.11 -9.70 16.69
CA ALA A 57 -18.69 -8.51 17.29
C ALA A 57 -18.92 -7.38 16.28
N TRP A 58 -18.08 -7.28 15.25
CA TRP A 58 -18.24 -6.33 14.14
C TRP A 58 -19.29 -6.76 13.10
N GLY A 59 -19.91 -7.93 13.24
CA GLY A 59 -20.84 -8.49 12.24
C GLY A 59 -20.14 -8.84 10.93
N VAL A 60 -18.82 -8.96 10.94
CA VAL A 60 -18.01 -9.28 9.78
C VAL A 60 -17.97 -10.78 9.54
N ALA A 61 -17.89 -11.59 10.61
CA ALA A 61 -17.93 -13.05 10.56
C ALA A 61 -19.07 -13.60 11.43
N GLY A 62 -19.64 -14.76 11.06
CA GLY A 62 -20.67 -15.43 11.88
C GLY A 62 -20.10 -16.40 12.91
N ASP A 63 -18.89 -16.91 12.65
CA ASP A 63 -18.23 -17.96 13.41
C ASP A 63 -16.69 -17.84 13.33
N VAL A 64 -16.00 -18.64 14.13
CA VAL A 64 -14.52 -18.67 14.17
C VAL A 64 -13.93 -19.10 12.82
N ALA A 65 -14.56 -20.06 12.14
CA ALA A 65 -14.09 -20.53 10.84
C ALA A 65 -14.28 -19.45 9.75
N GLY A 66 -15.39 -18.71 9.74
CA GLY A 66 -15.61 -17.58 8.85
C GLY A 66 -14.65 -16.42 9.12
N ALA A 67 -14.31 -16.17 10.39
CA ALA A 67 -13.28 -15.20 10.75
C ALA A 67 -11.90 -15.62 10.22
N ALA A 68 -11.53 -16.88 10.38
CA ALA A 68 -10.30 -17.44 9.84
C ALA A 68 -10.27 -17.38 8.30
N LYS A 69 -11.40 -17.62 7.62
CA LYS A 69 -11.48 -17.50 6.16
C LYS A 69 -11.24 -16.06 5.69
N LYS A 70 -11.79 -15.07 6.41
CA LYS A 70 -11.53 -13.65 6.12
C LYS A 70 -10.07 -13.27 6.39
N ALA A 71 -9.48 -13.79 7.46
CA ALA A 71 -8.05 -13.62 7.73
C ALA A 71 -7.19 -14.23 6.62
N GLN A 72 -7.56 -15.39 6.07
CA GLN A 72 -6.87 -15.98 4.92
C GLN A 72 -6.94 -15.09 3.67
N ILE A 73 -8.07 -14.43 3.41
CA ILE A 73 -8.17 -13.46 2.30
C ILE A 73 -7.20 -12.30 2.51
N VAL A 74 -7.07 -11.79 3.74
CA VAL A 74 -6.06 -10.76 4.07
C VAL A 74 -4.64 -11.26 3.83
N LEU A 75 -4.33 -12.52 4.17
CA LEU A 75 -3.03 -13.13 3.84
C LEU A 75 -2.77 -13.25 2.34
N GLY A 76 -3.80 -13.30 1.50
CA GLY A 76 -3.64 -13.19 0.05
C GLY A 76 -3.40 -11.74 -0.42
N ILE A 77 -4.01 -10.76 0.24
CA ILE A 77 -3.86 -9.33 -0.10
C ILE A 77 -2.43 -8.85 0.19
N ILE A 78 -1.83 -9.27 1.31
CA ILE A 78 -0.48 -8.85 1.73
C ILE A 78 0.59 -9.09 0.65
N PRO A 79 0.81 -10.31 0.14
CA PRO A 79 1.84 -10.56 -0.88
C PRO A 79 1.54 -9.84 -2.19
N MET A 80 0.27 -9.73 -2.60
CA MET A 80 -0.11 -8.90 -3.75
C MET A 80 0.27 -7.43 -3.53
N ALA A 81 0.00 -6.88 -2.34
CA ALA A 81 0.37 -5.51 -1.97
C ALA A 81 1.88 -5.31 -2.03
N VAL A 82 2.66 -6.25 -1.48
CA VAL A 82 4.13 -6.21 -1.51
C VAL A 82 4.65 -6.23 -2.95
N ILE A 83 4.09 -7.07 -3.82
CA ILE A 83 4.50 -7.14 -5.24
C ILE A 83 4.19 -5.83 -5.94
N TYR A 84 2.97 -5.31 -5.85
CA TYR A 84 2.59 -4.07 -6.54
C TYR A 84 3.38 -2.87 -6.03
N PHE A 85 3.70 -2.85 -4.74
CA PHE A 85 4.49 -1.80 -4.12
C PHE A 85 5.97 -1.88 -4.52
N ALA A 86 6.60 -3.05 -4.36
CA ALA A 86 8.03 -3.23 -4.60
C ALA A 86 8.41 -3.13 -6.10
N THR A 87 7.51 -3.52 -6.99
CA THR A 87 7.74 -3.47 -8.45
C THR A 87 7.21 -2.18 -9.10
N GLU A 88 6.55 -1.31 -8.31
CA GLU A 88 5.83 -0.13 -8.81
C GLU A 88 4.90 -0.45 -10.01
N ALA A 89 4.32 -1.65 -10.01
CA ALA A 89 3.40 -2.08 -11.07
C ALA A 89 2.14 -1.20 -11.11
N LEU A 90 1.74 -0.66 -9.96
CA LEU A 90 0.73 0.37 -9.80
C LEU A 90 1.33 1.54 -9.00
N PRO A 91 0.90 2.80 -9.26
CA PRO A 91 1.32 3.94 -8.46
C PRO A 91 1.00 3.73 -6.98
N ILE A 92 1.91 4.17 -6.09
CA ILE A 92 1.78 4.01 -4.63
C ILE A 92 0.44 4.51 -4.06
N GLY A 93 -0.10 5.62 -4.60
CA GLY A 93 -1.42 6.12 -4.19
C GLY A 93 -2.55 5.17 -4.60
N LEU A 94 -2.45 4.56 -5.78
CA LEU A 94 -3.44 3.62 -6.29
C LEU A 94 -3.40 2.29 -5.53
N THR A 95 -2.21 1.76 -5.22
CA THR A 95 -2.08 0.57 -4.35
C THR A 95 -2.64 0.85 -2.95
N GLY A 96 -2.39 2.06 -2.41
CA GLY A 96 -2.93 2.49 -1.12
C GLY A 96 -4.46 2.56 -1.08
N ILE A 97 -5.13 2.92 -2.18
CA ILE A 97 -6.60 2.92 -2.29
C ILE A 97 -7.15 1.53 -2.59
N LEU A 98 -6.42 0.72 -3.35
CA LEU A 98 -6.85 -0.63 -3.74
C LEU A 98 -7.10 -1.54 -2.52
N MET A 99 -6.23 -1.50 -1.52
CA MET A 99 -6.36 -2.37 -0.33
C MET A 99 -7.67 -2.16 0.45
N PRO A 100 -8.04 -0.92 0.86
CA PRO A 100 -9.32 -0.66 1.51
C PRO A 100 -10.52 -0.88 0.58
N LEU A 101 -10.36 -0.71 -0.73
CA LEU A 101 -11.39 -1.05 -1.71
C LEU A 101 -11.68 -2.57 -1.70
N LEU A 102 -10.64 -3.40 -1.71
CA LEU A 102 -10.78 -4.84 -1.58
C LEU A 102 -11.38 -5.23 -0.23
N ALA A 103 -10.95 -4.59 0.86
CA ALA A 103 -11.52 -4.81 2.19
C ALA A 103 -13.02 -4.46 2.25
N TYR A 104 -13.46 -3.45 1.52
CA TYR A 104 -14.86 -3.07 1.40
C TYR A 104 -15.66 -4.14 0.63
N PHE A 105 -15.23 -4.50 -0.58
CA PHE A 105 -15.97 -5.44 -1.44
C PHE A 105 -15.98 -6.88 -0.89
N LEU A 106 -14.90 -7.31 -0.24
CA LEU A 106 -14.78 -8.64 0.36
C LEU A 106 -15.34 -8.67 1.79
N HIS A 107 -15.94 -7.57 2.27
CA HIS A 107 -16.50 -7.44 3.61
C HIS A 107 -15.50 -7.88 4.69
N LEU A 108 -14.25 -7.42 4.63
CA LEU A 108 -13.20 -7.78 5.59
C LEU A 108 -13.19 -6.87 6.83
N LEU A 109 -13.70 -5.65 6.68
CA LEU A 109 -13.78 -4.67 7.76
C LEU A 109 -15.07 -3.84 7.69
N PRO A 110 -15.58 -3.33 8.82
CA PRO A 110 -16.71 -2.41 8.82
C PRO A 110 -16.38 -1.13 8.07
N ARG A 111 -17.34 -0.60 7.30
CA ARG A 111 -17.17 0.62 6.47
C ARG A 111 -16.62 1.81 7.26
N LYS A 112 -17.10 2.00 8.50
CA LYS A 112 -16.65 3.06 9.40
C LYS A 112 -15.17 2.92 9.79
N MET A 113 -14.65 1.70 9.87
CA MET A 113 -13.24 1.43 10.18
C MET A 113 -12.35 1.64 8.97
N ILE A 114 -12.82 1.31 7.76
CA ILE A 114 -12.08 1.53 6.50
C ILE A 114 -11.80 3.03 6.29
N GLY A 115 -12.77 3.91 6.54
CA GLY A 115 -12.53 5.35 6.43
C GLY A 115 -11.50 5.87 7.45
N LYS A 116 -11.52 5.32 8.67
CA LYS A 116 -10.58 5.70 9.74
C LYS A 116 -9.13 5.37 9.41
N THR A 117 -8.85 4.38 8.56
CA THR A 117 -7.46 4.05 8.20
C THR A 117 -6.79 5.12 7.34
N PHE A 118 -7.57 5.96 6.64
CA PHE A 118 -7.02 7.08 5.85
C PHE A 118 -6.77 8.34 6.68
N ALA A 119 -7.53 8.54 7.75
CA ALA A 119 -7.48 9.72 8.61
C ALA A 119 -6.79 9.42 9.94
N GLY A 120 -5.77 8.56 9.93
CA GLY A 120 -4.95 8.28 11.10
C GLY A 120 -3.96 9.40 11.43
N ASP A 121 -3.33 9.30 12.60
CA ASP A 121 -2.37 10.30 13.09
C ASP A 121 -1.20 10.49 12.11
N ALA A 122 -0.68 9.40 11.55
CA ALA A 122 0.47 9.44 10.64
C ALA A 122 0.17 10.13 9.29
N PRO A 123 -0.91 9.79 8.55
CA PRO A 123 -1.29 10.55 7.35
C PRO A 123 -1.55 12.03 7.63
N MET A 124 -2.25 12.37 8.72
CA MET A 124 -2.53 13.76 9.08
C MET A 124 -1.25 14.52 9.46
N PHE A 125 -0.33 13.88 10.16
CA PHE A 125 0.99 14.42 10.45
C PHE A 125 1.78 14.70 9.16
N LEU A 126 1.80 13.75 8.22
CA LEU A 126 2.46 13.93 6.94
C LEU A 126 1.87 15.11 6.15
N LEU A 127 0.54 15.26 6.12
CA LEU A 127 -0.12 16.43 5.51
C LEU A 127 0.35 17.74 6.15
N GLY A 128 0.46 17.80 7.48
CA GLY A 128 0.97 18.96 8.20
C GLY A 128 2.43 19.28 7.86
N VAL A 129 3.30 18.26 7.83
CA VAL A 129 4.73 18.42 7.48
C VAL A 129 4.88 18.89 6.03
N LEU A 130 4.09 18.36 5.11
CA LEU A 130 4.11 18.78 3.71
C LEU A 130 3.63 20.24 3.57
N ALA A 131 2.54 20.63 4.24
CA ALA A 131 2.04 22.01 4.23
C ALA A 131 3.08 23.00 4.80
N MET A 132 3.74 22.63 5.90
CA MET A 132 4.84 23.41 6.46
C MET A 132 6.03 23.48 5.50
N GLY A 133 6.35 22.38 4.81
CA GLY A 133 7.40 22.33 3.79
C GLY A 133 7.15 23.35 2.68
N VAL A 134 5.91 23.44 2.17
CA VAL A 134 5.51 24.44 1.17
C VAL A 134 5.71 25.86 1.71
N ALA A 135 5.23 26.16 2.92
CA ALA A 135 5.41 27.48 3.52
C ALA A 135 6.89 27.87 3.70
N VAL A 136 7.73 26.92 4.14
CA VAL A 136 9.19 27.11 4.27
C VAL A 136 9.87 27.37 2.93
N VAL A 137 9.36 26.75 1.85
CA VAL A 137 9.81 27.01 0.49
C VAL A 137 9.38 28.40 0.03
N ASP A 138 8.11 28.74 0.19
CA ASP A 138 7.51 29.99 -0.30
C ASP A 138 8.12 31.23 0.34
N VAL A 139 8.35 31.23 1.67
CA VAL A 139 8.99 32.37 2.36
C VAL A 139 10.51 32.43 2.15
N GLY A 140 11.07 31.48 1.40
CA GLY A 140 12.51 31.40 1.14
C GLY A 140 13.35 31.05 2.37
N PHE A 141 12.73 30.51 3.43
CA PHE A 141 13.43 30.16 4.67
C PHE A 141 14.52 29.11 4.41
N HIS A 142 14.23 28.12 3.55
CA HIS A 142 15.22 27.12 3.11
C HIS A 142 16.49 27.75 2.48
N LYS A 143 16.35 28.80 1.66
CA LYS A 143 17.51 29.50 1.04
C LYS A 143 18.33 30.28 2.07
N ARG A 144 17.65 30.96 3.00
CA ARG A 144 18.32 31.71 4.08
C ARG A 144 19.13 30.77 4.98
N LEU A 145 18.53 29.63 5.36
CA LEU A 145 19.22 28.59 6.12
C LEU A 145 20.40 28.02 5.34
N ALA A 146 20.23 27.70 4.05
CA ALA A 146 21.30 27.19 3.21
C ALA A 146 22.49 28.16 3.14
N ASN A 147 22.23 29.45 2.86
CA ASN A 147 23.28 30.48 2.82
C ASN A 147 23.96 30.69 4.18
N TRP A 148 23.19 30.63 5.27
CA TRP A 148 23.74 30.75 6.62
C TRP A 148 24.67 29.59 6.97
N ILE A 149 24.26 28.35 6.68
CA ILE A 149 25.09 27.16 6.90
C ILE A 149 26.34 27.19 6.01
N LEU A 150 26.18 27.49 4.72
CA LEU A 150 27.30 27.55 3.76
C LEU A 150 28.29 28.68 4.12
N GLY A 151 27.80 29.82 4.61
CA GLY A 151 28.64 30.92 5.08
C GLY A 151 29.53 30.57 6.27
N TRP A 152 29.21 29.52 7.03
CA TRP A 152 30.05 29.01 8.13
C TRP A 152 31.07 27.95 7.68
N THR A 153 30.94 27.41 6.46
CA THR A 153 31.91 26.46 5.91
C THR A 153 33.10 27.19 5.28
N LYS A 154 34.32 26.92 5.77
CA LYS A 154 35.57 27.52 5.23
C LYS A 154 35.79 27.06 3.78
N GLY A 155 35.56 27.96 2.82
CA GLY A 155 35.78 27.68 1.39
C GLY A 155 34.86 28.45 0.43
N PHE A 156 33.76 29.02 0.92
CA PHE A 156 32.77 29.76 0.12
C PHE A 156 32.84 31.28 0.35
N LEU A 157 34.05 31.85 0.32
CA LEU A 157 34.29 33.29 0.54
C LEU A 157 34.08 34.16 -0.71
N VAL A 158 33.76 33.56 -1.87
CA VAL A 158 33.49 34.31 -3.10
C VAL A 158 32.06 34.00 -3.54
N PRO A 159 31.18 35.01 -3.66
CA PRO A 159 29.86 34.81 -4.25
C PRO A 159 30.02 34.45 -5.73
N ILE A 160 29.27 33.46 -6.20
CA ILE A 160 29.00 33.25 -7.63
C ILE A 160 27.85 34.19 -8.02
#